data_AF-A0A349LSK2-F1
#
_entry.id   AF-A0A349LSK2-F1
#
_cell.length_a   1.000
_cell.length_b   1.000
_cell.length_c   1.000
_cell.angle_alpha   90.00
_cell.angle_beta   90.00
_cell.angle_gamma   90.00
#
_symmetry.space_group_name_H-M   'P 1'
#
loop_
_entity.id
_entity.type
_entity.pdbx_description
1 polymer ?
#
loop_
_entity_poly.entity_id
_entity_poly.type
_entity_poly.pdbx_seq_one_letter_code
_entity_poly.pdbx_strand_id
1 'polypeptide(L)'
;MYFGERDSLHYLQDVEITGEGGESLVLAERTTIRFFIAGLYFIDHGPVLRPKTGNEGFYYTLTDELIAKYQQQGLLPTPLPIYKPNIFDYVIGYSLWLMIAYIFIHFKVEAFFKKRKLIKKKAS
;
A
#
# COMPACT_ATOMS: atom_id res chain seq x y z
N MET A 1 14.96 -14.13 -0.76
CA MET A 1 13.63 -14.43 -0.18
C MET A 1 13.04 -13.10 0.28
N TYR A 2 11.89 -12.67 -0.26
CA TYR A 2 11.25 -11.42 0.17
C TYR A 2 10.47 -11.68 1.47
N PHE A 3 11.11 -11.38 2.60
CA PHE A 3 10.51 -11.41 3.93
C PHE A 3 10.82 -10.07 4.61
N GLY A 4 9.80 -9.40 5.13
CA GLY A 4 9.94 -8.09 5.76
C GLY A 4 8.90 -7.09 5.28
N GLU A 5 9.10 -5.83 5.64
CA GLU A 5 8.24 -4.71 5.27
C GLU A 5 8.95 -3.85 4.23
N ARG A 6 8.18 -3.35 3.27
CA ARG A 6 8.64 -2.37 2.30
C ARG A 6 7.84 -1.10 2.50
N ASP A 7 8.51 -0.10 3.07
CA ASP A 7 7.97 1.25 3.19
C ASP A 7 8.18 2.00 1.89
N SER A 8 7.20 2.81 1.51
CA SER A 8 7.22 3.63 0.30
C SER A 8 6.60 4.98 0.59
N LEU A 9 7.27 6.04 0.13
CA LEU A 9 6.80 7.41 0.24
C LEU A 9 6.39 7.91 -1.14
N HIS A 10 5.12 8.20 -1.30
CA HIS A 10 4.56 8.66 -2.58
C HIS A 10 4.41 10.17 -2.55
N TYR A 11 5.18 10.87 -3.37
CA TYR A 11 5.05 12.31 -3.52
C TYR A 11 3.61 12.70 -3.92
N LEU A 12 3.03 13.63 -3.19
CA LEU A 12 1.72 14.22 -3.49
C LEU A 12 1.89 15.63 -4.05
N GLN A 13 2.54 16.52 -3.28
CA GLN A 13 2.64 17.94 -3.64
C GLN A 13 3.77 18.65 -2.91
N ASP A 14 4.30 19.72 -3.52
CA ASP A 14 5.17 20.68 -2.86
C ASP A 14 4.39 21.50 -1.82
N VAL A 15 5.01 21.79 -0.68
CA VAL A 15 4.43 22.62 0.39
C VAL A 15 5.41 23.73 0.77
N GLU A 16 4.90 24.84 1.31
CA GLU A 16 5.72 25.95 1.82
C GLU A 16 6.23 25.71 3.25
N ILE A 17 6.35 24.43 3.65
CA ILE A 17 6.84 24.04 4.96
C ILE A 17 8.33 23.74 4.86
N THR A 18 9.10 24.33 5.78
CA THR A 18 10.53 24.11 5.89
C THR A 18 10.82 23.23 7.10
N GLY A 19 11.69 22.23 6.93
CA GLY A 19 12.16 21.38 8.03
C GLY A 19 13.11 22.10 8.97
N GLU A 20 13.44 21.48 10.10
CA GLU A 20 14.36 22.06 11.10
C GLU A 20 15.75 22.38 10.53
N GLY A 21 16.16 21.68 9.46
CA GLY A 21 17.42 21.91 8.74
C GLY A 21 17.36 23.01 7.67
N GLY A 22 16.26 23.75 7.52
CA GLY A 22 16.10 24.76 6.47
C GLY A 22 15.77 24.18 5.09
N GLU A 23 15.47 22.89 5.01
CA GLU A 23 15.15 22.18 3.77
C GLU A 23 13.67 22.27 3.43
N SER A 24 13.35 22.43 2.14
CA SER A 24 11.96 22.43 1.67
C SER A 24 11.35 21.04 1.81
N LEU A 25 10.18 20.96 2.45
CA LEU A 25 9.43 19.73 2.60
C LEU A 25 8.40 19.58 1.49
N VAL A 26 8.02 18.33 1.25
CA VAL A 26 6.94 17.96 0.33
C VAL A 26 5.97 17.05 1.06
N LEU A 27 4.69 17.21 0.73
CA LEU A 27 3.65 16.32 1.18
C LEU A 27 3.76 15.00 0.43
N ALA A 28 3.79 13.89 1.16
CA ALA A 28 3.85 12.56 0.61
C ALA A 28 2.92 11.62 1.40
N GLU A 29 2.45 10.55 0.79
CA GLU A 29 1.74 9.49 1.48
C GLU A 29 2.70 8.36 1.85
N ARG A 30 2.64 7.89 3.10
CA ARG A 30 3.40 6.72 3.53
C ARG A 30 2.56 5.46 3.38
N THR A 31 3.10 4.49 2.65
CA THR A 31 2.48 3.17 2.50
C THR A 31 3.48 2.08 2.85
N THR A 32 2.97 0.96 3.35
CA THR A 32 3.79 -0.19 3.73
C THR A 32 3.18 -1.47 3.17
N ILE A 33 4.00 -2.25 2.47
CA ILE A 33 3.64 -3.60 2.03
C ILE A 33 4.40 -4.60 2.87
N ARG A 34 3.68 -5.52 3.52
CA ARG A 34 4.30 -6.62 4.25
C ARG A 34 4.43 -7.85 3.37
N PHE A 35 5.61 -8.45 3.34
CA PHE A 35 5.93 -9.61 2.54
C PHE A 35 6.20 -10.84 3.40
N PHE A 36 5.58 -11.96 3.03
CA PHE A 36 5.87 -13.30 3.52
C PHE A 36 5.90 -14.25 2.31
N ILE A 37 7.06 -14.38 1.66
CA ILE A 37 7.24 -15.06 0.35
C ILE A 37 6.60 -14.28 -0.81
N ALA A 38 5.37 -13.82 -0.63
CA ALA A 38 4.64 -12.87 -1.48
C ALA A 38 3.98 -11.78 -0.60
N GLY A 39 3.36 -10.77 -1.22
CA GLY A 39 2.69 -9.69 -0.47
C GLY A 39 1.50 -10.21 0.32
N LEU A 40 1.50 -9.92 1.61
CA LEU A 40 0.50 -10.37 2.57
C LEU A 40 -0.65 -9.38 2.73
N TYR A 41 -0.32 -8.09 2.90
CA TYR A 41 -1.29 -7.00 2.92
C TYR A 41 -0.59 -5.65 2.61
N PHE A 42 -1.40 -4.66 2.23
CA PHE A 42 -1.02 -3.26 2.03
C PHE A 42 -1.60 -2.41 3.17
N ILE A 43 -0.78 -1.57 3.80
CA ILE A 43 -1.19 -0.61 4.82
C ILE A 43 -0.95 0.80 4.29
N ASP A 44 -1.97 1.64 4.37
CA ASP A 44 -1.85 3.07 4.21
C ASP A 44 -1.69 3.72 5.59
N HIS A 45 -0.60 4.46 5.78
CA HIS A 45 -0.31 5.14 7.05
C HIS A 45 -0.80 6.59 7.06
N GLY A 46 -1.22 7.15 5.92
CA GLY A 46 -1.64 8.54 5.83
C GLY A 46 -0.53 9.50 5.36
N PRO A 47 -0.84 10.81 5.35
CA PRO A 47 0.04 11.85 4.87
C PRO A 47 1.20 12.09 5.83
N VAL A 48 2.38 12.31 5.27
CA VAL A 48 3.63 12.65 5.96
C VAL A 48 4.36 13.77 5.21
N LEU A 49 5.26 14.47 5.89
CA LEU A 49 6.18 15.39 5.22
C LEU A 49 7.51 14.71 5.01
N ARG A 50 8.09 14.83 3.82
CA ARG A 50 9.45 14.36 3.55
C ARG A 50 10.30 15.48 2.95
N PRO A 51 11.63 15.46 3.12
CA PRO A 51 12.51 16.40 2.43
C PRO A 51 12.38 16.29 0.91
N LYS A 52 12.30 17.42 0.20
CA LYS A 52 12.24 17.45 -1.27
C LYS A 52 13.49 16.86 -1.91
N THR A 53 14.63 17.12 -1.29
CA THR A 53 15.96 16.71 -1.75
C THR A 53 16.66 16.05 -0.58
N GLY A 54 17.18 14.83 -0.77
CA GLY A 54 17.90 14.13 0.29
C GLY A 54 17.43 12.69 0.49
N ASN A 55 17.51 12.24 1.74
CA ASN A 55 17.45 10.84 2.11
C ASN A 55 16.00 10.30 2.05
N GLU A 56 15.74 9.39 1.11
CA GLU A 56 14.38 8.91 0.76
C GLU A 56 13.65 8.18 1.89
N GLY A 57 14.32 7.87 3.01
CA GLY A 57 13.73 7.23 4.19
C GLY A 57 13.35 8.17 5.34
N PHE A 58 13.69 9.46 5.26
CA PHE A 58 13.34 10.42 6.33
C PHE A 58 11.98 11.07 6.08
N TYR A 59 11.13 11.05 7.10
CA TYR A 59 9.82 11.67 7.08
C TYR A 59 9.44 12.19 8.47
N TYR A 60 8.59 13.21 8.47
CA TYR A 60 7.94 13.76 9.65
C TYR A 60 6.47 13.33 9.64
N THR A 61 6.05 12.66 10.70
CA THR A 61 4.66 12.24 10.86
C THR A 61 3.78 13.47 11.07
N LEU A 62 2.74 13.61 10.24
CA LEU A 62 1.72 14.62 10.41
C LEU A 62 0.62 14.04 11.30
N THR A 63 0.42 14.61 12.50
CA THR A 63 -0.76 14.32 13.31
C THR A 63 -1.92 15.21 12.88
N ASP A 64 -3.16 14.82 13.17
CA ASP A 64 -4.35 15.60 12.82
C ASP A 64 -4.30 17.04 13.36
N GLU A 65 -3.72 17.23 14.54
CA GLU A 65 -3.51 18.55 15.15
C GLU A 65 -2.54 19.42 14.34
N LEU A 66 -1.43 18.82 13.88
CA LEU A 66 -0.43 19.49 13.05
C LEU A 66 -0.98 19.82 11.67
N ILE A 67 -1.76 18.90 11.08
CA ILE A 67 -2.46 19.12 9.81
C ILE A 67 -3.39 20.31 9.94
N ALA A 68 -4.26 20.32 10.96
CA ALA A 68 -5.20 21.41 11.18
C ALA A 68 -4.49 22.76 11.38
N LYS A 69 -3.38 22.77 12.12
CA LYS A 69 -2.56 23.97 12.34
C LYS A 69 -1.95 24.48 11.03
N TYR A 70 -1.35 23.61 10.23
CA TYR A 70 -0.73 24.01 8.96
C TYR A 70 -1.76 24.42 7.91
N GLN A 71 -2.94 23.79 7.90
CA GLN A 71 -4.06 24.21 7.06
C GLN A 71 -4.60 25.59 7.45
N GLN A 72 -4.75 25.87 8.75
CA GLN A 72 -5.13 27.21 9.23
C GLN A 72 -4.11 28.29 8.87
N GLN A 73 -2.83 27.91 8.81
CA GLN A 73 -1.73 28.80 8.41
C GLN A 73 -1.58 28.94 6.88
N GLY A 74 -2.38 28.23 6.09
CA GLY A 74 -2.27 28.22 4.62
C GLY A 74 -1.05 27.46 4.08
N LEU A 75 -0.32 26.75 4.94
CA LEU A 75 0.88 25.98 4.58
C LEU A 75 0.57 24.61 4.00
N LEU A 76 -0.62 24.06 4.31
CA LEU A 76 -1.16 22.86 3.69
C LEU A 76 -2.43 23.17 2.90
N PRO A 77 -2.63 22.49 1.75
CA PRO A 77 -3.87 22.61 0.99
C PRO A 77 -5.08 22.13 1.79
N THR A 78 -6.21 22.83 1.60
CA THR A 78 -7.53 22.46 2.12
C THR A 78 -8.49 22.27 0.93
N PRO A 79 -9.01 21.05 0.69
CA PRO A 79 -8.77 19.78 1.38
C PRO A 79 -7.41 19.16 1.04
N LEU A 80 -6.95 18.22 1.88
CA LEU A 80 -5.74 17.45 1.61
C LEU A 80 -5.87 16.65 0.30
N PRO A 81 -4.83 16.62 -0.55
CA PRO A 81 -4.84 15.78 -1.74
C PRO A 81 -4.93 14.31 -1.32
N ILE A 82 -5.95 13.63 -1.83
CA ILE A 82 -6.14 12.21 -1.58
C ILE A 82 -5.14 11.43 -2.41
N TYR A 83 -4.27 10.67 -1.75
CA TYR A 83 -3.44 9.70 -2.44
C TYR A 83 -4.32 8.65 -3.12
N LYS A 84 -4.09 8.44 -4.42
CA LYS A 84 -4.72 7.34 -5.16
C LYS A 84 -3.70 6.21 -5.28
N PRO A 85 -3.76 5.21 -4.39
CA PRO A 85 -2.89 4.06 -4.49
C PRO A 85 -3.03 3.40 -5.86
N ASN A 86 -1.89 3.01 -6.44
CA ASN A 86 -1.88 2.34 -7.72
C ASN A 86 -2.51 0.95 -7.55
N ILE A 87 -3.35 0.53 -8.50
CA ILE A 87 -3.98 -0.80 -8.46
C ILE A 87 -2.92 -1.90 -8.37
N PHE A 88 -1.75 -1.68 -8.97
CA PHE A 88 -0.62 -2.60 -8.90
C PHE A 88 -0.08 -2.78 -7.48
N ASP A 89 -0.09 -1.74 -6.63
CA ASP A 89 0.38 -1.84 -5.25
C ASP A 89 -0.51 -2.78 -4.44
N TYR A 90 -1.82 -2.76 -4.70
CA TYR A 90 -2.75 -3.73 -4.13
C TYR A 90 -2.54 -5.15 -4.66
N VAL A 91 -2.36 -5.33 -5.96
CA VAL A 91 -2.11 -6.67 -6.54
C VAL A 91 -0.83 -7.27 -5.95
N ILE A 92 0.24 -6.47 -5.83
CA ILE A 92 1.49 -6.89 -5.22
C ILE A 92 1.29 -7.16 -3.73
N GLY A 93 0.66 -6.23 -3.01
CA GLY A 93 0.43 -6.33 -1.56
C GLY A 93 -0.48 -7.47 -1.14
N TYR A 94 -1.36 -7.96 -2.01
CA TYR A 94 -2.24 -9.12 -1.76
C TYR A 94 -1.90 -10.34 -2.63
N SER A 95 -0.72 -10.36 -3.26
CA SER A 95 -0.32 -11.43 -4.18
C SER A 95 -0.30 -12.82 -3.53
N LEU A 96 -0.02 -12.92 -2.23
CA LEU A 96 -0.08 -14.18 -1.49
C LEU A 96 -1.50 -14.76 -1.49
N TRP A 97 -2.51 -13.92 -1.28
CA TRP A 97 -3.91 -14.33 -1.27
C TRP A 97 -4.38 -14.77 -2.65
N LEU A 98 -3.92 -14.09 -3.71
CA LEU A 98 -4.21 -14.50 -5.09
C LEU A 98 -3.64 -15.89 -5.38
N MET A 99 -2.41 -16.16 -4.93
CA MET A 99 -1.80 -17.48 -5.07
C MET A 99 -2.56 -18.57 -4.30
N ILE A 100 -2.95 -18.29 -3.05
CA ILE A 100 -3.75 -19.22 -2.24
C ILE A 100 -5.10 -19.50 -2.91
N ALA A 101 -5.80 -18.46 -3.35
CA ALA A 101 -7.09 -18.59 -4.03
C ALA A 101 -6.96 -19.44 -5.31
N TYR A 102 -5.92 -19.21 -6.11
CA TYR A 102 -5.64 -19.99 -7.31
C TYR A 102 -5.46 -21.48 -7.00
N ILE A 103 -4.66 -21.81 -6.00
CA ILE A 103 -4.43 -23.20 -5.56
C ILE A 103 -5.74 -23.85 -5.11
N PHE A 104 -6.53 -23.16 -4.27
CA PHE A 104 -7.81 -23.66 -3.79
C PHE A 104 -8.80 -23.93 -4.94
N ILE A 105 -8.92 -23.01 -5.89
CA ILE A 105 -9.79 -23.16 -7.06
C ILE A 105 -9.34 -24.38 -7.87
N HIS A 106 -8.05 -24.50 -8.16
CA HIS A 106 -7.51 -25.62 -8.93
C HIS A 106 -7.87 -26.97 -8.30
N PHE A 107 -7.63 -27.14 -7.00
CA PHE A 107 -7.95 -28.38 -6.28
C PHE A 107 -9.46 -28.69 -6.25
N LYS A 108 -10.32 -27.68 -6.06
CA LYS A 108 -11.78 -27.87 -6.06
C LYS A 108 -12.29 -28.26 -7.44
N VAL A 109 -11.78 -27.62 -8.49
CA VAL A 109 -12.13 -27.88 -9.88
C VAL A 109 -11.73 -29.31 -10.25
N GLU A 110 -10.51 -29.74 -9.96
CA GLU A 110 -10.09 -31.12 -10.20
C GLU A 110 -10.94 -32.14 -9.45
N ALA A 111 -11.24 -31.89 -8.16
CA ALA A 111 -12.05 -32.78 -7.36
C ALA A 111 -13.49 -32.91 -7.91
N PHE A 112 -14.07 -31.80 -8.39
CA PHE A 112 -15.38 -31.78 -9.02
C PHE A 112 -15.41 -32.57 -10.32
N PHE A 113 -14.40 -32.40 -11.18
CA PHE A 113 -14.29 -33.16 -12.43
C PHE A 113 -14.05 -34.66 -12.20
N LYS A 114 -13.23 -35.04 -11.21
CA LYS A 114 -13.02 -36.44 -10.81
C LYS A 114 -14.32 -37.08 -10.31
N LYS A 115 -15.08 -36.40 -9.45
CA LYS A 115 -16.39 -36.89 -8.97
C LYS A 115 -17.39 -37.11 -10.12
N ARG A 116 -17.49 -36.15 -11.06
CA ARG A 116 -18.38 -36.29 -12.23
C ARG A 116 -18.01 -37.46 -13.13
N LYS A 117 -16.70 -37.71 -13.35
CA LYS A 117 -16.25 -38.89 -14.11
C LYS A 117 -16.60 -40.21 -13.42
N LEU A 118 -16.47 -40.29 -12.10
CA LEU A 118 -16.81 -41.50 -11.33
C LEU A 118 -18.32 -41.79 -11.36
N ILE A 119 -19.17 -40.77 -11.24
CA ILE A 119 -20.63 -40.92 -11.32
C ILE A 119 -21.06 -41.43 -12.70
N LYS A 120 -20.51 -40.86 -13.78
CA LYS A 120 -20.80 -41.34 -15.15
C LYS A 120 -20.36 -42.80 -15.36
N LYS A 121 -19.21 -43.21 -14.80
CA LYS A 121 -18.72 -44.59 -14.91
C LYS A 121 -19.56 -45.61 -14.13
N LYS A 122 -20.20 -45.19 -13.04
CA LYS A 122 -21.05 -46.05 -12.20
C LYS A 122 -22.50 -46.17 -12.73
N ALA A 123 -22.88 -45.30 -13.66
CA ALA A 123 -24.20 -45.27 -14.31
C ALA A 123 -24.19 -45.92 -15.72
N SER A 124 -23.03 -46.45 -16.16
CA SER A 124 -22.84 -47.27 -17.36
C SER A 124 -22.50 -48.70 -16.96
#